data_AF-A0A7Y6XDD3-F1
#
_entry.id   AF-A0A7Y6XDD3-F1
#
_cell.length_a   1.000
_cell.length_b   1.000
_cell.length_c   1.000
_cell.angle_alpha   90.00
_cell.angle_beta   90.00
_cell.angle_gamma   90.00
#
_symmetry.space_group_name_H-M   'P 1'
#
loop_
_entity.id
_entity.type
_entity.pdbx_description
1 polymer ?
#
loop_
_entity_poly.entity_id
_entity_poly.type
_entity_poly.pdbx_seq_one_letter_code
_entity_poly.pdbx_strand_id
1 'polypeptide(L)'
;MGRSYAALRELNRNRPVAPGDRARVLDVPEECWFFDSEYRLQIWSRETLFEFNVVPAPSVARQRHFLVQRLDGLFVDLAVYDDSAICTRGTLGGRVAQARVRLSDIDGLVSHYGRLGFHAGLGWNVSSDRLVRRELRSTQPGLIRSETVSVDGAELHAVSVRVAGLEKTSHEERTPFPTRDEALVAAEQRLFALEQEELTAFTCSTPQAKHVNPAPPSQSPKVELSSAARPDTAREAVDAAVALLTELHHKLPEGHFVIELIDPEQDRARLERMGHGGTFFRSMHEKRFGRWTRPEAVDATGSSFDYFTRRYGTATWVVAHANGETTHLSGNVSGGGQCVLEINADEYNVEELAENLDEPVPGLSLALVFHGGWHDGASFLFDRRSQTPEGEYGIHSFGELEPELPDEPTAPEHIQPFGFWLFERVVALREKLVPALRELQPPVVP
;
A
#
# COMPACT_ATOMS: atom_id res chain seq x y z
N MET A 1 -0.96 4.70 21.13
CA MET A 1 -2.34 4.71 21.67
C MET A 1 -2.97 6.05 21.32
N GLY A 2 -4.07 6.04 20.58
CA GLY A 2 -4.80 7.26 20.24
C GLY A 2 -5.60 7.83 21.41
N ARG A 3 -5.98 9.11 21.30
CA ARG A 3 -6.89 9.80 22.20
C ARG A 3 -8.21 9.06 22.33
N SER A 4 -8.81 9.12 23.53
CA SER A 4 -10.12 8.55 23.78
C SER A 4 -11.23 9.31 23.04
N TYR A 5 -12.39 8.69 22.85
CA TYR A 5 -13.55 9.36 22.27
C TYR A 5 -13.96 10.65 23.03
N ALA A 6 -13.84 10.63 24.36
CA ALA A 6 -14.09 11.81 25.19
C ALA A 6 -13.10 12.95 24.88
N ALA A 7 -11.81 12.61 24.71
CA ALA A 7 -10.80 13.59 24.34
C ALA A 7 -11.03 14.14 22.91
N LEU A 8 -11.45 13.32 21.94
CA LEU A 8 -11.81 13.81 20.61
C LEU A 8 -13.00 14.79 20.65
N ARG A 9 -14.00 14.51 21.49
CA ARG A 9 -15.11 15.44 21.70
C ARG A 9 -14.61 16.76 22.28
N GLU A 10 -13.70 16.71 23.25
CA GLU A 10 -13.09 17.93 23.82
C GLU A 10 -12.37 18.74 22.74
N LEU A 11 -11.56 18.10 21.90
CA LEU A 11 -10.93 18.75 20.73
C LEU A 11 -11.97 19.34 19.77
N ASN A 12 -13.13 18.67 19.59
CA ASN A 12 -14.25 19.17 18.80
C ASN A 12 -15.18 20.13 19.55
N ARG A 13 -14.70 20.81 20.61
CA ARG A 13 -15.50 21.77 21.40
C ARG A 13 -16.77 21.15 21.99
N ASN A 14 -16.66 19.92 22.46
CA ASN A 14 -17.72 19.05 22.98
C ASN A 14 -18.82 18.66 21.98
N ARG A 15 -18.70 19.02 20.70
CA ARG A 15 -19.62 18.60 19.64
C ARG A 15 -19.52 17.10 19.37
N PRO A 16 -20.59 16.45 18.90
CA PRO A 16 -20.56 15.04 18.54
C PRO A 16 -19.50 14.73 17.48
N VAL A 17 -18.82 13.60 17.65
CA VAL A 17 -17.87 13.05 16.66
C VAL A 17 -18.40 11.73 16.12
N ALA A 18 -17.96 11.32 14.93
CA ALA A 18 -18.40 10.07 14.32
C ALA A 18 -18.19 8.88 15.30
N PRO A 19 -19.09 7.89 15.35
CA PRO A 19 -18.96 6.77 16.26
C PRO A 19 -17.89 5.77 15.81
N GLY A 20 -17.30 5.07 16.78
CA GLY A 20 -16.39 3.94 16.55
C GLY A 20 -14.96 4.33 16.15
N ASP A 21 -14.16 3.34 15.78
CA ASP A 21 -12.74 3.55 15.48
C ASP A 21 -12.49 4.34 14.19
N ARG A 22 -13.49 4.38 13.29
CA ARG A 22 -13.45 5.20 12.06
C ARG A 22 -13.58 6.70 12.31
N ALA A 23 -13.77 7.11 13.57
CA ALA A 23 -13.78 8.52 13.94
C ALA A 23 -12.42 9.18 13.75
N ARG A 24 -11.31 8.44 13.94
CA ARG A 24 -9.94 8.96 13.89
C ARG A 24 -9.31 8.64 12.54
N VAL A 25 -8.60 9.62 11.99
CA VAL A 25 -7.84 9.51 10.75
C VAL A 25 -6.35 9.59 11.05
N LEU A 26 -5.94 10.60 11.82
CA LEU A 26 -4.56 10.81 12.31
C LEU A 26 -4.64 11.23 13.78
N ASP A 27 -3.77 10.70 14.63
CA ASP A 27 -3.83 11.02 16.06
C ASP A 27 -2.44 10.98 16.71
N VAL A 28 -1.78 12.14 16.69
CA VAL A 28 -0.49 12.38 17.33
C VAL A 28 -0.62 13.55 18.34
N PRO A 29 0.28 13.69 19.33
CA PRO A 29 0.13 14.69 20.39
C PRO A 29 -0.14 16.13 19.93
N GLU A 30 0.41 16.52 18.78
CA GLU A 30 0.34 17.88 18.22
C GLU A 30 -0.67 18.06 17.07
N GLU A 31 -1.20 16.97 16.51
CA GLU A 31 -2.07 16.95 15.33
C GLU A 31 -3.10 15.81 15.46
N CYS A 32 -4.39 16.11 15.28
CA CYS A 32 -5.45 15.12 15.30
C CYS A 32 -6.46 15.40 14.18
N TRP A 33 -6.65 14.42 13.29
CA TRP A 33 -7.65 14.47 12.22
C TRP A 33 -8.75 13.48 12.56
N PHE A 34 -9.99 13.94 12.53
CA PHE A 34 -11.14 13.12 12.91
C PHE A 34 -12.41 13.55 12.19
N PHE A 35 -13.39 12.67 12.11
CA PHE A 35 -14.69 12.97 11.54
C PHE A 35 -15.68 13.44 12.62
N ASP A 36 -16.43 14.50 12.33
CA ASP A 36 -17.58 14.87 13.15
C ASP A 36 -18.76 13.88 12.92
N SER A 37 -19.87 14.05 13.66
CA SER A 37 -21.05 13.19 13.49
C SER A 37 -21.72 13.25 12.11
N GLU A 38 -21.38 14.25 11.30
CA GLU A 38 -21.85 14.40 9.91
C GLU A 38 -20.82 13.89 8.89
N TYR A 39 -19.77 13.20 9.37
CA TYR A 39 -18.66 12.69 8.56
C TYR A 39 -17.90 13.80 7.81
N ARG A 40 -17.85 15.02 8.36
CA ARG A 40 -16.95 16.07 7.89
C ARG A 40 -15.61 15.93 8.58
N LEU A 41 -14.54 16.07 7.81
CA LEU A 41 -13.19 16.04 8.35
C LEU A 41 -12.94 17.32 9.18
N GLN A 42 -12.48 17.11 10.41
CA GLN A 42 -12.06 18.13 11.36
C GLN A 42 -10.58 17.91 11.66
N ILE A 43 -9.85 19.01 11.82
CA ILE A 43 -8.40 18.97 12.04
C ILE A 43 -8.07 19.83 13.24
N TRP A 44 -7.64 19.20 14.32
CA TRP A 44 -7.05 19.88 15.44
C TRP A 44 -5.52 19.90 15.27
N SER A 45 -4.91 21.07 15.29
CA SER A 45 -3.46 21.24 15.19
C SER A 45 -3.01 22.35 16.13
N ARG A 46 -2.04 22.05 17.00
CA ARG A 46 -1.44 23.02 17.96
C ARG A 46 -2.49 23.93 18.61
N GLU A 47 -3.45 23.31 19.31
CA GLU A 47 -4.52 24.00 20.05
C GLU A 47 -5.59 24.69 19.18
N THR A 48 -5.47 24.66 17.85
CA THR A 48 -6.45 25.23 16.93
C THR A 48 -7.28 24.13 16.27
N LEU A 49 -8.60 24.24 16.37
CA LEU A 49 -9.53 23.41 15.60
C LEU A 49 -9.86 24.09 14.26
N PHE A 50 -9.46 23.45 13.18
CA PHE A 50 -9.83 23.75 11.81
C PHE A 50 -11.02 22.91 11.41
N GLU A 51 -12.10 23.60 11.08
CA GLU A 51 -13.34 22.99 10.63
C GLU A 51 -13.37 22.89 9.11
N PHE A 52 -14.30 22.09 8.57
CA PHE A 52 -14.63 22.14 7.16
C PHE A 52 -15.05 23.57 6.79
N ASN A 53 -14.15 24.30 6.12
CA ASN A 53 -14.37 25.66 5.67
C ASN A 53 -14.13 25.73 4.18
N VAL A 54 -15.05 26.40 3.47
CA VAL A 54 -14.80 26.81 2.09
C VAL A 54 -13.90 28.02 2.15
N VAL A 55 -12.69 27.89 1.60
CA VAL A 55 -11.73 29.00 1.53
C VAL A 55 -11.51 29.32 0.05
N PRO A 56 -12.15 30.35 -0.51
CA PRO A 56 -11.99 30.68 -1.92
C PRO A 56 -10.56 31.14 -2.20
N ALA A 57 -9.97 30.67 -3.30
CA ALA A 57 -8.68 31.16 -3.75
C ALA A 57 -8.75 32.65 -4.12
N PRO A 58 -7.74 33.44 -3.73
CA PRO A 58 -7.68 34.85 -4.10
C PRO A 58 -7.26 35.08 -5.56
N SER A 59 -6.53 34.15 -6.16
CA SER A 59 -5.99 34.21 -7.52
C SER A 59 -5.59 32.81 -8.01
N VAL A 60 -5.02 32.71 -9.21
CA VAL A 60 -4.39 31.47 -9.68
C VAL A 60 -3.19 31.15 -8.79
N ALA A 61 -3.08 29.91 -8.32
CA ALA A 61 -1.95 29.50 -7.50
C ALA A 61 -0.66 29.57 -8.32
N ARG A 62 0.38 30.18 -7.74
CA ARG A 62 1.71 30.30 -8.37
C ARG A 62 2.52 29.02 -8.23
N GLN A 63 2.29 28.31 -7.13
CA GLN A 63 3.01 27.10 -6.75
C GLN A 63 2.13 26.24 -5.85
N ARG A 64 2.37 24.93 -5.87
CA ARG A 64 1.81 24.00 -4.90
C ARG A 64 2.90 23.16 -4.26
N HIS A 65 2.82 22.98 -2.94
CA HIS A 65 3.53 21.92 -2.24
C HIS A 65 2.52 20.82 -1.91
N PHE A 66 2.67 19.67 -2.57
CA PHE A 66 1.83 18.52 -2.30
C PHE A 66 2.60 17.53 -1.45
N LEU A 67 2.03 17.15 -0.31
CA LEU A 67 2.61 16.22 0.65
C LEU A 67 1.64 15.04 0.79
N VAL A 68 2.15 13.82 0.80
CA VAL A 68 1.32 12.61 0.86
C VAL A 68 1.89 11.58 1.81
N GLN A 69 1.05 11.02 2.68
CA GLN A 69 1.36 9.83 3.47
C GLN A 69 0.59 8.67 2.83
N ARG A 70 1.26 7.96 1.91
CA ARG A 70 0.61 7.00 1.00
C ARG A 70 -0.09 5.86 1.73
N LEU A 71 0.53 5.32 2.79
CA LEU A 71 0.02 4.16 3.53
C LEU A 71 -1.30 4.45 4.25
N ASP A 72 -1.43 5.61 4.87
CA ASP A 72 -2.68 6.00 5.53
C ASP A 72 -3.62 6.77 4.58
N GLY A 73 -3.24 6.91 3.30
CA GLY A 73 -4.02 7.62 2.30
C GLY A 73 -4.28 9.06 2.67
N LEU A 74 -3.32 9.74 3.30
CA LEU A 74 -3.47 11.14 3.75
C LEU A 74 -2.71 12.08 2.82
N PHE A 75 -3.19 13.32 2.72
CA PHE A 75 -2.47 14.36 1.97
C PHE A 75 -2.62 15.74 2.59
N VAL A 76 -1.65 16.58 2.27
CA VAL A 76 -1.64 18.03 2.52
C VAL A 76 -1.25 18.73 1.23
N ASP A 77 -2.08 19.65 0.75
CA ASP A 77 -1.84 20.47 -0.44
C ASP A 77 -1.78 21.95 -0.02
N LEU A 78 -0.60 22.56 -0.15
CA LEU A 78 -0.35 23.98 0.12
C LEU A 78 -0.34 24.72 -1.20
N ALA A 79 -1.44 25.39 -1.55
CA ALA A 79 -1.53 26.28 -2.70
C ALA A 79 -1.04 27.68 -2.32
N VAL A 80 -0.02 28.18 -3.02
CA VAL A 80 0.67 29.44 -2.72
C VAL A 80 0.23 30.53 -3.70
N TYR A 81 -0.16 31.68 -3.15
CA TYR A 81 -0.61 32.86 -3.87
C TYR A 81 0.32 34.05 -3.58
N ASP A 82 -0.13 35.25 -3.91
CA ASP A 82 0.63 36.49 -3.83
C ASP A 82 1.02 36.90 -2.41
N ASP A 83 0.05 36.82 -1.50
CA ASP A 83 0.12 37.34 -0.14
C ASP A 83 -0.22 36.28 0.93
N SER A 84 -0.62 35.10 0.49
CA SER A 84 -1.20 34.06 1.33
C SER A 84 -1.06 32.68 0.71
N ALA A 85 -1.35 31.65 1.49
CA ALA A 85 -1.49 30.30 1.00
C ALA A 85 -2.77 29.66 1.57
N ILE A 86 -3.29 28.67 0.87
CA ILE A 86 -4.40 27.82 1.35
C ILE A 86 -3.83 26.43 1.59
N CYS A 87 -3.94 25.97 2.84
CA CYS A 87 -3.61 24.61 3.22
C CYS A 87 -4.86 23.76 3.17
N THR A 88 -4.90 22.82 2.23
CA THR A 88 -5.92 21.79 2.12
C THR A 88 -5.38 20.49 2.71
N ARG A 89 -6.15 19.82 3.55
CA ARG A 89 -5.77 18.57 4.21
C ARG A 89 -6.89 17.57 4.04
N GLY A 90 -6.59 16.31 3.81
CA GLY A 90 -7.63 15.32 3.59
C GLY A 90 -7.14 13.90 3.49
N THR A 91 -8.11 12.99 3.34
CA THR A 91 -7.84 11.62 2.91
C THR A 91 -8.01 11.53 1.40
N LEU A 92 -7.20 10.71 0.74
CA LEU A 92 -7.34 10.39 -0.67
C LEU A 92 -8.71 9.72 -0.90
N GLY A 93 -9.50 10.27 -1.84
CA GLY A 93 -10.88 9.84 -2.11
C GLY A 93 -11.90 10.24 -1.04
N GLY A 94 -11.50 10.93 0.03
CA GLY A 94 -12.40 11.43 1.08
C GLY A 94 -12.47 12.96 1.17
N ARG A 95 -13.21 13.45 2.16
CA ARG A 95 -13.44 14.90 2.33
C ARG A 95 -12.17 15.62 2.79
N VAL A 96 -12.08 16.89 2.44
CA VAL A 96 -10.97 17.78 2.80
C VAL A 96 -11.39 18.86 3.80
N ALA A 97 -10.43 19.44 4.50
CA ALA A 97 -10.58 20.68 5.24
C ALA A 97 -9.57 21.72 4.74
N GLN A 98 -9.96 22.99 4.68
CA GLN A 98 -9.11 24.08 4.20
C GLN A 98 -8.90 25.15 5.27
N ALA A 99 -7.72 25.76 5.27
CA ALA A 99 -7.39 26.91 6.10
C ALA A 99 -6.47 27.89 5.36
N ARG A 100 -6.65 29.19 5.59
CA ARG A 100 -5.67 30.21 5.18
C ARG A 100 -4.45 30.13 6.08
N VAL A 101 -3.27 30.18 5.46
CA VAL A 101 -1.98 30.18 6.15
C VAL A 101 -1.12 31.32 5.61
N ARG A 102 -0.26 31.88 6.47
CA ARG A 102 0.66 32.94 6.05
C ARG A 102 1.81 32.33 5.26
N LEU A 103 2.36 33.09 4.32
CA LEU A 103 3.52 32.64 3.53
C LEU A 103 4.72 32.25 4.42
N SER A 104 4.94 32.97 5.53
CA SER A 104 6.01 32.69 6.49
C SER A 104 5.89 31.32 7.18
N ASP A 105 4.70 30.71 7.16
CA ASP A 105 4.43 29.47 7.88
C ASP A 105 4.58 28.23 6.97
N ILE A 106 4.76 28.41 5.65
CA ILE A 106 4.80 27.32 4.66
C ILE A 106 5.92 26.32 4.96
N ASP A 107 7.16 26.78 5.08
CA ASP A 107 8.31 25.89 5.32
C ASP A 107 8.19 25.14 6.65
N GLY A 108 7.63 25.83 7.66
CA GLY A 108 7.33 25.24 8.96
C GLY A 108 6.28 24.13 8.88
N LEU A 109 5.25 24.30 8.04
CA LEU A 109 4.21 23.30 7.79
C LEU A 109 4.75 22.12 6.99
N VAL A 110 5.52 22.37 5.93
CA VAL A 110 6.18 21.31 5.14
C VAL A 110 7.08 20.47 6.04
N SER A 111 7.91 21.11 6.84
CA SER A 111 8.81 20.42 7.80
C SER A 111 8.02 19.66 8.87
N HIS A 112 6.89 20.22 9.33
CA HIS A 112 6.05 19.56 10.32
C HIS A 112 5.42 18.28 9.77
N TYR A 113 4.78 18.32 8.60
CA TYR A 113 4.19 17.13 7.99
C TYR A 113 5.25 16.13 7.53
N GLY A 114 6.45 16.58 7.13
CA GLY A 114 7.60 15.70 6.91
C GLY A 114 7.94 14.88 8.15
N ARG A 115 7.97 15.49 9.35
CA ARG A 115 8.16 14.75 10.62
C ARG A 115 7.02 13.81 10.97
N LEU A 116 5.82 14.06 10.45
CA LEU A 116 4.66 13.17 10.60
C LEU A 116 4.61 12.05 9.54
N GLY A 117 5.64 11.95 8.69
CA GLY A 117 5.76 10.87 7.69
C GLY A 117 5.13 11.19 6.33
N PHE A 118 4.77 12.45 6.06
CA PHE A 118 4.32 12.85 4.72
C PHE A 118 5.51 13.10 3.79
N HIS A 119 5.39 12.63 2.55
CA HIS A 119 6.39 12.76 1.50
C HIS A 119 6.08 13.92 0.56
N ALA A 120 7.11 14.65 0.14
CA ALA A 120 6.98 15.64 -0.91
C ALA A 120 6.72 14.99 -2.27
N GLY A 121 5.56 15.30 -2.86
CA GLY A 121 5.28 15.14 -4.27
C GLY A 121 5.60 16.42 -5.04
N LEU A 122 5.47 16.33 -6.36
CA LEU A 122 5.26 17.53 -7.18
C LEU A 122 3.79 17.92 -7.09
N GLY A 123 3.48 19.21 -7.29
CA GLY A 123 2.11 19.73 -7.16
C GLY A 123 1.04 18.95 -7.94
N TRP A 124 1.42 18.21 -8.98
CA TRP A 124 0.50 17.48 -9.86
C TRP A 124 0.82 15.98 -10.02
N ASN A 125 1.83 15.46 -9.33
CA ASN A 125 2.16 14.04 -9.35
C ASN A 125 2.99 13.64 -8.11
N VAL A 126 2.69 12.48 -7.53
CA VAL A 126 3.35 11.98 -6.30
C VAL A 126 4.52 11.03 -6.59
N SER A 127 4.62 10.54 -7.83
CA SER A 127 5.74 9.78 -8.41
C SER A 127 5.73 9.99 -9.93
N SER A 128 6.64 9.35 -10.65
CA SER A 128 6.64 9.34 -12.12
C SER A 128 5.43 8.64 -12.73
N ASP A 129 4.77 7.74 -11.99
CA ASP A 129 3.66 6.89 -12.44
C ASP A 129 2.33 7.20 -11.75
N ARG A 130 2.28 8.17 -10.82
CA ARG A 130 1.06 8.54 -10.08
C ARG A 130 0.82 10.03 -10.11
N LEU A 131 -0.33 10.42 -10.63
CA LEU A 131 -0.75 11.81 -10.74
C LEU A 131 -1.41 12.29 -9.44
N VAL A 132 -1.62 13.59 -9.34
CA VAL A 132 -2.58 14.18 -8.39
C VAL A 132 -3.80 14.62 -9.20
N ARG A 133 -4.96 14.05 -8.89
CA ARG A 133 -6.26 14.45 -9.43
C ARG A 133 -7.05 15.13 -8.34
N ARG A 134 -7.43 16.39 -8.56
CA ARG A 134 -8.23 17.21 -7.64
C ARG A 134 -9.69 17.17 -8.08
N GLU A 135 -10.59 17.00 -7.13
CA GLU A 135 -12.03 17.13 -7.36
C GLU A 135 -12.56 18.36 -6.65
N LEU A 136 -13.26 19.20 -7.40
CA LEU A 136 -14.06 20.29 -6.87
C LEU A 136 -15.54 19.94 -7.04
N ARG A 137 -16.37 20.28 -6.06
CA ARG A 137 -17.78 19.94 -6.04
C ARG A 137 -18.62 21.13 -5.58
N SER A 138 -19.77 21.27 -6.21
CA SER A 138 -20.88 22.10 -5.72
C SER A 138 -22.07 21.18 -5.46
N THR A 139 -22.65 21.29 -4.27
CA THR A 139 -23.85 20.55 -3.87
C THR A 139 -24.95 21.55 -3.59
N GLN A 140 -25.94 21.58 -4.46
CA GLN A 140 -27.17 22.33 -4.29
C GLN A 140 -28.33 21.33 -4.12
N PRO A 141 -29.45 21.72 -3.47
CA PRO A 141 -30.61 20.86 -3.37
C PRO A 141 -31.05 20.35 -4.76
N GLY A 142 -30.98 19.03 -4.97
CA GLY A 142 -31.35 18.38 -6.24
C GLY A 142 -30.32 18.45 -7.36
N LEU A 143 -29.15 19.07 -7.14
CA LEU A 143 -28.07 19.20 -8.14
C LEU A 143 -26.70 18.97 -7.50
N ILE A 144 -25.99 17.97 -8.01
CA ILE A 144 -24.56 17.78 -7.72
C ILE A 144 -23.79 18.08 -9.00
N ARG A 145 -22.82 19.00 -8.90
CA ARG A 145 -21.82 19.22 -9.94
C ARG A 145 -20.45 18.89 -9.36
N SER A 146 -19.69 18.09 -10.07
CA SER A 146 -18.33 17.71 -9.74
C SER A 146 -17.43 17.91 -10.95
N GLU A 147 -16.23 18.42 -10.73
CA GLU A 147 -15.22 18.66 -11.75
C GLU A 147 -13.92 18.09 -11.23
N THR A 148 -13.29 17.22 -12.00
CA THR A 148 -11.96 16.70 -11.69
C THR A 148 -10.94 17.26 -12.64
N VAL A 149 -9.74 17.56 -12.13
CA VAL A 149 -8.62 18.11 -12.89
C VAL A 149 -7.35 17.33 -12.58
N SER A 150 -6.61 16.94 -13.60
CA SER A 150 -5.29 16.28 -13.51
C SER A 150 -4.42 16.64 -14.69
N VAL A 151 -3.09 16.56 -14.53
CA VAL A 151 -2.13 16.78 -15.63
C VAL A 151 -1.27 15.53 -15.79
N ASP A 152 -1.18 15.02 -17.01
CA ASP A 152 -0.41 13.83 -17.37
C ASP A 152 0.53 14.14 -18.54
N GLY A 153 1.83 14.25 -18.28
CA GLY A 153 2.77 14.76 -19.28
C GLY A 153 2.41 16.20 -19.68
N ALA A 154 2.21 16.43 -20.98
CA ALA A 154 1.79 17.72 -21.52
C ALA A 154 0.27 17.79 -21.82
N GLU A 155 -0.54 16.94 -21.18
CA GLU A 155 -1.99 16.91 -21.35
C GLU A 155 -2.70 17.35 -20.06
N LEU A 156 -3.65 18.29 -20.18
CA LEU A 156 -4.64 18.58 -19.14
C LEU A 156 -5.84 17.67 -19.35
N HIS A 157 -6.22 16.95 -18.31
CA HIS A 157 -7.38 16.08 -18.31
C HIS A 157 -8.42 16.58 -17.29
N ALA A 158 -9.63 16.85 -17.78
CA ALA A 158 -10.76 17.30 -16.98
C ALA A 158 -11.98 16.38 -17.18
N VAL A 159 -12.68 16.08 -16.09
CA VAL A 159 -13.95 15.33 -16.14
C VAL A 159 -15.01 16.08 -15.37
N SER A 160 -16.09 16.45 -16.07
CA SER A 160 -17.26 17.12 -15.52
C SER A 160 -18.37 16.11 -15.31
N VAL A 161 -18.91 16.03 -14.10
CA VAL A 161 -20.06 15.19 -13.75
C VAL A 161 -21.17 16.07 -13.20
N ARG A 162 -22.37 15.94 -13.77
CA ARG A 162 -23.57 16.61 -13.28
C ARG A 162 -24.66 15.59 -13.01
N VAL A 163 -25.19 15.62 -11.79
CA VAL A 163 -26.32 14.79 -11.35
C VAL A 163 -27.48 15.72 -10.99
N ALA A 164 -28.57 15.63 -11.74
CA ALA A 164 -29.80 16.38 -11.49
C ALA A 164 -30.96 15.39 -11.31
N GLY A 165 -31.41 15.21 -10.06
CA GLY A 165 -32.34 14.13 -9.73
C GLY A 165 -31.76 12.74 -10.01
N LEU A 166 -32.36 12.00 -10.94
CA LEU A 166 -31.90 10.66 -11.37
C LEU A 166 -30.99 10.71 -12.60
N GLU A 167 -30.90 11.85 -13.28
CA GLU A 167 -30.09 11.99 -14.49
C GLU A 167 -28.64 12.27 -14.13
N LYS A 168 -27.72 11.47 -14.65
CA LYS A 168 -26.28 11.66 -14.54
C LYS A 168 -25.69 11.89 -15.93
N THR A 169 -25.05 13.04 -16.11
CA THR A 169 -24.28 13.37 -17.31
C THR A 169 -22.79 13.46 -16.95
N SER A 170 -21.94 12.99 -17.85
CA SER A 170 -20.49 13.01 -17.70
C SER A 170 -19.85 13.46 -19.00
N HIS A 171 -18.88 14.35 -18.91
CA HIS A 171 -18.09 14.83 -20.04
C HIS A 171 -16.61 14.74 -19.68
N GLU A 172 -15.80 14.19 -20.58
CA GLU A 172 -14.35 14.10 -20.45
C GLU A 172 -13.70 14.96 -21.52
N GLU A 173 -12.75 15.78 -21.10
CA GLU A 173 -11.96 16.66 -21.96
C GLU A 173 -10.47 16.40 -21.74
N ARG A 174 -9.74 16.27 -22.84
CA ARG A 174 -8.27 16.14 -22.88
C ARG A 174 -7.71 17.21 -23.78
N THR A 175 -6.97 18.13 -23.18
CA THR A 175 -6.37 19.26 -23.90
C THR A 175 -4.87 19.09 -23.95
N PRO A 176 -4.27 18.86 -25.13
CA PRO A 176 -2.83 18.78 -25.28
C PRO A 176 -2.20 20.18 -25.28
N PHE A 177 -1.00 20.27 -24.70
CA PHE A 177 -0.18 21.47 -24.69
C PHE A 177 1.21 21.17 -25.29
N PRO A 178 1.91 22.19 -25.81
CA PRO A 178 3.29 22.06 -26.28
C PRO A 178 4.25 21.53 -25.20
N THR A 179 4.06 21.94 -23.95
CA THR A 179 4.92 21.57 -22.83
C THR A 179 4.12 21.18 -21.59
N ARG A 180 4.76 20.42 -20.70
CA ARG A 180 4.19 20.06 -19.40
C ARG A 180 3.90 21.30 -18.55
N ASP A 181 4.81 22.28 -18.55
CA ASP A 181 4.66 23.49 -17.76
C ASP A 181 3.46 24.33 -18.22
N GLU A 182 3.19 24.38 -19.52
CA GLU A 182 1.97 25.01 -20.05
C GLU A 182 0.70 24.28 -19.60
N ALA A 183 0.69 22.95 -19.62
CA ALA A 183 -0.43 22.16 -19.10
C ALA A 183 -0.66 22.40 -17.59
N LEU A 184 0.42 22.57 -16.81
CA LEU A 184 0.35 22.91 -15.39
C LEU A 184 -0.30 24.28 -15.16
N VAL A 185 0.14 25.31 -15.90
CA VAL A 185 -0.44 26.65 -15.82
C VAL A 185 -1.92 26.63 -16.18
N ALA A 186 -2.30 25.91 -17.25
CA ALA A 186 -3.70 25.76 -17.65
C ALA A 186 -4.54 25.03 -16.59
N ALA A 187 -3.96 24.04 -15.91
CA ALA A 187 -4.65 23.33 -14.83
C ALA A 187 -4.94 24.23 -13.63
N GLU A 188 -3.99 25.07 -13.21
CA GLU A 188 -4.22 26.04 -12.11
C GLU A 188 -5.23 27.11 -12.50
N GLN A 189 -5.21 27.59 -13.75
CA GLN A 189 -6.23 28.50 -14.27
C GLN A 189 -7.63 27.85 -14.27
N ARG A 190 -7.72 26.57 -14.66
CA ARG A 190 -8.97 25.81 -14.63
C ARG A 190 -9.49 25.65 -13.20
N LEU A 191 -8.64 25.28 -12.24
CA LEU A 191 -9.04 25.18 -10.83
C LEU A 191 -9.57 26.52 -10.31
N PHE A 192 -8.85 27.62 -10.57
CA PHE A 192 -9.28 28.95 -10.15
C PHE A 192 -10.65 29.33 -10.76
N ALA A 193 -10.85 29.10 -12.06
CA ALA A 193 -12.13 29.36 -12.72
C ALA A 193 -13.28 28.56 -12.10
N LEU A 194 -13.06 27.28 -11.79
CA LEU A 194 -14.06 26.43 -11.13
C LEU A 194 -14.42 26.92 -9.72
N GLU A 195 -13.46 27.45 -8.97
CA GLU A 195 -13.73 28.06 -7.68
C GLU A 195 -14.54 29.37 -7.80
N GLN A 196 -14.31 30.16 -8.86
CA GLN A 196 -15.15 31.34 -9.15
C GLN A 196 -16.59 30.96 -9.54
N GLU A 197 -16.80 29.73 -10.02
CA GLU A 197 -18.13 29.14 -10.28
C GLU A 197 -18.75 28.50 -9.02
N GLU A 198 -18.23 28.81 -7.83
CA GLU A 198 -18.70 28.32 -6.52
C GLU A 198 -18.52 26.81 -6.30
N LEU A 199 -17.65 26.14 -7.07
CA LEU A 199 -17.23 24.79 -6.72
C LEU A 199 -16.14 24.86 -5.65
N THR A 200 -16.16 23.89 -4.75
CA THR A 200 -15.28 23.87 -3.57
C THR A 200 -14.45 22.61 -3.56
N ALA A 201 -13.21 22.67 -3.08
CA ALA A 201 -12.36 21.50 -2.97
C ALA A 201 -13.08 20.39 -2.19
N PHE A 202 -13.18 19.21 -2.79
CA PHE A 202 -13.92 18.08 -2.22
C PHE A 202 -12.99 16.93 -1.84
N THR A 203 -12.15 16.49 -2.77
CA THR A 203 -11.19 15.39 -2.54
C THR A 203 -9.99 15.48 -3.47
N CYS A 204 -8.96 14.67 -3.19
CA CYS A 204 -7.86 14.37 -4.09
C CYS A 204 -7.74 12.85 -4.27
N SER A 205 -7.22 12.41 -5.41
CA SER A 205 -6.90 11.01 -5.68
C SER A 205 -5.60 10.90 -6.46
N THR A 206 -5.00 9.71 -6.47
CA THR A 206 -3.70 9.46 -7.12
C THR A 206 -3.80 8.39 -8.20
N PRO A 207 -4.47 8.67 -9.33
CA PRO A 207 -4.60 7.70 -10.41
C PRO A 207 -3.24 7.41 -11.06
N GLN A 208 -3.15 6.26 -11.73
CA GLN A 208 -1.97 5.90 -12.52
C GLN A 208 -1.81 6.86 -13.70
N ALA A 209 -0.56 7.26 -13.97
CA ALA A 209 -0.19 8.05 -15.13
C ALA A 209 -0.11 7.17 -16.39
N LYS A 210 -0.51 7.72 -17.52
CA LYS A 210 -0.32 7.10 -18.85
C LYS A 210 1.02 7.48 -19.46
N HIS A 211 1.55 8.64 -19.08
CA HIS A 211 2.86 9.12 -19.51
C HIS A 211 3.87 9.07 -18.36
N VAL A 212 5.15 8.95 -18.70
CA VAL A 212 6.22 9.09 -17.71
C VAL A 212 6.30 10.55 -17.30
N ASN A 213 5.97 10.82 -16.04
CA ASN A 213 6.06 12.15 -15.45
C ASN A 213 7.40 12.33 -14.70
N PRO A 214 7.86 13.57 -14.48
CA PRO A 214 9.03 13.81 -13.64
C PRO A 214 8.83 13.24 -12.25
N ALA A 215 9.79 12.46 -11.74
CA ALA A 215 9.74 11.99 -10.36
C ALA A 215 10.01 13.18 -9.40
N PRO A 216 9.28 13.27 -8.27
CA PRO A 216 9.68 14.19 -7.20
C PRO A 216 11.11 13.87 -6.73
N PRO A 217 11.87 14.87 -6.25
CA PRO A 217 13.18 14.61 -5.69
C PRO A 217 13.06 13.60 -4.54
N SER A 218 13.76 12.47 -4.66
CA SER A 218 13.76 11.44 -3.62
C SER A 218 14.39 12.01 -2.34
N GLN A 219 13.56 12.12 -1.30
CA GLN A 219 14.00 12.48 0.05
C GLN A 219 14.24 11.24 0.92
N SER A 220 14.03 10.05 0.35
CA SER A 220 14.23 8.77 1.03
C SER A 220 15.73 8.56 1.30
N PRO A 221 16.10 8.02 2.46
CA PRO A 221 17.51 7.71 2.75
C PRO A 221 18.06 6.74 1.70
N LYS A 222 19.32 6.94 1.29
CA LYS A 222 20.06 5.93 0.54
C LYS A 222 20.29 4.72 1.43
N VAL A 223 19.39 3.76 1.35
CA VAL A 223 19.54 2.50 2.07
C VAL A 223 20.49 1.60 1.28
N GLU A 224 21.74 1.50 1.72
CA GLU A 224 22.67 0.50 1.22
C GLU A 224 22.28 -0.88 1.76
N LEU A 225 22.07 -1.83 0.86
CA LEU A 225 21.71 -3.20 1.20
C LEU A 225 22.89 -4.12 0.95
N SER A 226 23.00 -5.17 1.76
CA SER A 226 24.07 -6.14 1.63
C SER A 226 23.87 -6.96 0.36
N SER A 227 24.94 -7.09 -0.42
CA SER A 227 25.05 -8.14 -1.43
C SER A 227 25.28 -9.46 -0.71
N ALA A 228 24.49 -10.49 -1.01
CA ALA A 228 24.74 -11.84 -0.52
C ALA A 228 25.33 -12.68 -1.65
N ALA A 229 26.47 -13.31 -1.37
CA ALA A 229 26.96 -14.39 -2.22
C ALA A 229 25.99 -15.58 -2.14
N ARG A 230 25.91 -16.35 -3.23
CA ARG A 230 25.15 -17.61 -3.22
C ARG A 230 25.77 -18.54 -2.16
N PRO A 231 24.98 -19.08 -1.22
CA PRO A 231 25.50 -20.01 -0.22
C PRO A 231 25.92 -21.34 -0.83
N ASP A 232 26.73 -22.11 -0.10
CA ASP A 232 27.28 -23.39 -0.57
C ASP A 232 26.30 -24.55 -0.36
N THR A 233 25.38 -24.42 0.60
CA THR A 233 24.38 -25.45 0.92
C THR A 233 22.94 -24.92 0.84
N ALA A 234 21.99 -25.81 0.58
CA ALA A 234 20.58 -25.46 0.52
C ALA A 234 20.06 -24.86 1.84
N ARG A 235 20.56 -25.34 2.98
CA ARG A 235 20.16 -24.82 4.31
C ARG A 235 20.73 -23.43 4.59
N GLU A 236 22.00 -23.21 4.27
CA GLU A 236 22.57 -21.86 4.35
C GLU A 236 21.87 -20.90 3.39
N ALA A 237 21.37 -21.40 2.26
CA ALA A 237 20.53 -20.63 1.34
C ALA A 237 19.19 -20.21 1.97
N VAL A 238 18.56 -21.06 2.78
CA VAL A 238 17.40 -20.66 3.60
C VAL A 238 17.77 -19.55 4.58
N ASP A 239 18.82 -19.74 5.37
CA ASP A 239 19.25 -18.75 6.37
C ASP A 239 19.64 -17.42 5.74
N ALA A 240 20.35 -17.45 4.61
CA ALA A 240 20.71 -16.26 3.86
C ALA A 240 19.48 -15.56 3.29
N ALA A 241 18.52 -16.30 2.73
CA ALA A 241 17.26 -15.74 2.22
C ALA A 241 16.50 -15.00 3.34
N VAL A 242 16.35 -15.64 4.51
CA VAL A 242 15.72 -15.02 5.68
C VAL A 242 16.51 -13.80 6.14
N ALA A 243 17.84 -13.87 6.22
CA ALA A 243 18.69 -12.74 6.62
C ALA A 243 18.54 -11.54 5.68
N LEU A 244 18.41 -11.77 4.36
CA LEU A 244 18.19 -10.71 3.39
C LEU A 244 16.84 -10.01 3.58
N LEU A 245 15.78 -10.77 3.86
CA LEU A 245 14.46 -10.22 4.18
C LEU A 245 14.47 -9.49 5.54
N THR A 246 15.22 -10.02 6.50
CA THR A 246 15.46 -9.38 7.82
C THR A 246 16.13 -8.01 7.65
N GLU A 247 17.13 -7.92 6.77
CA GLU A 247 17.83 -6.67 6.49
C GLU A 247 16.89 -5.64 5.86
N LEU A 248 16.07 -6.06 4.89
CA LEU A 248 15.06 -5.18 4.29
C LEU A 248 14.12 -4.62 5.35
N HIS A 249 13.61 -5.48 6.23
CA HIS A 249 12.72 -5.06 7.31
C HIS A 249 13.37 -4.02 8.23
N HIS A 250 14.60 -4.26 8.67
CA HIS A 250 15.29 -3.34 9.57
C HIS A 250 15.66 -2.01 8.91
N LYS A 251 16.03 -2.03 7.62
CA LYS A 251 16.49 -0.83 6.92
C LYS A 251 15.37 -0.05 6.21
N LEU A 252 14.23 -0.69 5.95
CA LEU A 252 13.07 -0.12 5.24
C LEU A 252 11.75 -0.48 5.97
N PRO A 253 11.55 -0.01 7.21
CA PRO A 253 10.46 -0.47 8.08
C PRO A 253 9.03 -0.13 7.62
N GLU A 254 8.87 0.88 6.75
CA GLU A 254 7.55 1.33 6.23
C GLU A 254 6.91 0.37 5.20
N GLY A 255 7.58 -0.74 4.84
CA GLY A 255 6.91 -1.93 4.31
C GLY A 255 7.16 -3.09 5.23
N HIS A 256 6.10 -3.79 5.59
CA HIS A 256 6.16 -4.69 6.74
C HIS A 256 6.54 -6.09 6.29
N PHE A 257 7.39 -6.72 7.09
CA PHE A 257 7.76 -8.11 6.95
C PHE A 257 7.40 -8.82 8.23
N VAL A 258 6.73 -9.95 8.10
CA VAL A 258 6.34 -10.81 9.20
C VAL A 258 7.00 -12.16 8.95
N ILE A 259 7.95 -12.52 9.80
CA ILE A 259 8.32 -13.93 10.00
C ILE A 259 7.66 -14.37 11.30
N GLU A 260 6.68 -15.26 11.20
CA GLU A 260 6.00 -15.83 12.35
C GLU A 260 6.13 -17.35 12.30
N LEU A 261 6.58 -17.93 13.43
CA LEU A 261 6.45 -19.36 13.69
C LEU A 261 4.99 -19.58 14.10
N ILE A 262 4.13 -19.89 13.12
CA ILE A 262 2.71 -20.10 13.36
C ILE A 262 2.53 -21.53 13.88
N ASP A 263 1.82 -21.67 15.01
CA ASP A 263 1.22 -22.92 15.43
C ASP A 263 -0.13 -23.05 14.68
N PRO A 264 -0.25 -23.95 13.68
CA PRO A 264 -1.43 -24.01 12.81
C PRO A 264 -2.73 -24.32 13.57
N GLU A 265 -2.66 -25.11 14.65
CA GLU A 265 -3.85 -25.52 15.40
C GLU A 265 -4.36 -24.41 16.32
N GLN A 266 -3.45 -23.68 16.98
CA GLN A 266 -3.81 -22.56 17.85
C GLN A 266 -4.33 -21.37 17.04
N ASP A 267 -3.81 -21.16 15.83
CA ASP A 267 -4.21 -20.04 15.00
C ASP A 267 -5.57 -20.28 14.35
N ARG A 268 -5.90 -21.49 13.88
CA ARG A 268 -7.22 -21.82 13.32
C ARG A 268 -8.38 -21.44 14.25
N ALA A 269 -8.34 -21.91 15.49
CA ALA A 269 -9.37 -21.60 16.48
C ALA A 269 -9.45 -20.09 16.80
N ARG A 270 -8.36 -19.33 16.59
CA ARG A 270 -8.31 -17.87 16.76
C ARG A 270 -8.91 -17.15 15.55
N LEU A 271 -8.59 -17.58 14.33
CA LEU A 271 -9.04 -16.98 13.07
C LEU A 271 -10.57 -17.12 12.90
N GLU A 272 -11.12 -18.29 13.24
CA GLU A 272 -12.57 -18.56 13.26
C GLU A 272 -13.36 -17.63 14.20
N ARG A 273 -12.72 -17.10 15.26
CA ARG A 273 -13.39 -16.26 16.26
C ARG A 273 -13.46 -14.78 15.88
N MET A 274 -12.72 -14.30 14.88
CA MET A 274 -12.42 -12.87 14.74
C MET A 274 -12.91 -12.18 13.44
N GLY A 275 -13.48 -12.90 12.46
CA GLY A 275 -14.15 -12.32 11.27
C GLY A 275 -13.24 -12.06 10.04
N HIS A 276 -13.72 -11.29 9.04
CA HIS A 276 -13.02 -11.06 7.74
C HIS A 276 -12.94 -9.56 7.36
N GLY A 277 -11.81 -9.11 6.74
CA GLY A 277 -11.68 -7.79 6.06
C GLY A 277 -10.33 -7.05 6.23
N GLY A 278 -10.07 -5.99 5.44
CA GLY A 278 -8.78 -5.25 5.41
C GLY A 278 -8.39 -4.49 6.69
N THR A 279 -9.34 -3.82 7.36
CA THR A 279 -9.11 -3.18 8.68
C THR A 279 -8.86 -4.18 9.80
N PHE A 280 -9.29 -5.43 9.59
CA PHE A 280 -9.16 -6.51 10.55
C PHE A 280 -7.72 -7.02 10.62
N PHE A 281 -6.99 -7.13 9.50
CA PHE A 281 -5.56 -7.51 9.49
C PHE A 281 -4.66 -6.55 10.26
N ARG A 282 -4.83 -5.23 10.04
CA ARG A 282 -4.05 -4.22 10.75
C ARG A 282 -4.18 -4.36 12.26
N SER A 283 -5.41 -4.59 12.76
CA SER A 283 -5.68 -4.80 14.18
C SER A 283 -5.14 -6.14 14.70
N MET A 284 -5.13 -7.18 13.86
CA MET A 284 -4.63 -8.52 14.23
C MET A 284 -3.10 -8.50 14.43
N HIS A 285 -2.37 -7.80 13.57
CA HIS A 285 -0.90 -7.75 13.59
C HIS A 285 -0.33 -6.50 14.26
N GLU A 286 -1.16 -5.56 14.75
CA GLU A 286 -0.71 -4.31 15.37
C GLU A 286 0.36 -4.51 16.45
N LYS A 287 0.16 -5.53 17.28
CA LYS A 287 1.08 -5.89 18.37
C LYS A 287 2.30 -6.69 17.91
N ARG A 288 2.30 -7.21 16.68
CA ARG A 288 3.32 -8.09 16.09
C ARG A 288 4.19 -7.36 15.06
N PHE A 289 3.79 -6.15 14.63
CA PHE A 289 4.63 -5.26 13.83
C PHE A 289 6.02 -5.09 14.46
N GLY A 290 7.06 -5.28 13.64
CA GLY A 290 8.45 -5.11 14.05
C GLY A 290 8.95 -6.14 15.05
N ARG A 291 8.22 -7.25 15.29
CA ARG A 291 8.66 -8.31 16.19
C ARG A 291 9.36 -9.41 15.44
N TRP A 292 10.68 -9.37 15.53
CA TRP A 292 11.54 -10.48 15.17
C TRP A 292 11.66 -11.43 16.38
N THR A 293 10.95 -12.54 16.38
CA THR A 293 11.27 -13.62 17.33
C THR A 293 12.50 -14.33 16.80
N ARG A 294 13.61 -14.29 17.55
CA ARG A 294 14.84 -15.01 17.17
C ARG A 294 14.49 -16.49 17.02
N PRO A 295 14.65 -17.09 15.83
CA PRO A 295 14.29 -18.49 15.64
C PRO A 295 15.20 -19.38 16.51
N GLU A 296 14.61 -20.41 17.10
CA GLU A 296 15.35 -21.38 17.88
C GLU A 296 16.26 -22.23 16.99
N ALA A 297 17.28 -22.84 17.60
CA ALA A 297 18.06 -23.85 16.90
C ALA A 297 17.18 -25.09 16.66
N VAL A 298 17.13 -25.57 15.42
CA VAL A 298 16.44 -26.81 15.06
C VAL A 298 17.43 -27.77 14.42
N ASP A 299 17.17 -29.07 14.57
CA ASP A 299 18.01 -30.10 14.01
C ASP A 299 18.04 -30.05 12.48
N ALA A 300 19.24 -30.22 11.92
CA ALA A 300 19.51 -30.17 10.49
C ALA A 300 19.19 -31.52 9.81
N THR A 301 17.99 -32.03 10.00
CA THR A 301 17.49 -33.28 9.38
C THR A 301 16.50 -32.98 8.27
N GLY A 302 16.35 -33.87 7.28
CA GLY A 302 15.38 -33.69 6.18
C GLY A 302 15.74 -32.56 5.19
N SER A 303 14.74 -32.19 4.39
CA SER A 303 14.88 -31.24 3.30
C SER A 303 15.13 -29.82 3.83
N SER A 304 15.63 -28.94 2.96
CA SER A 304 15.73 -27.50 3.26
C SER A 304 14.35 -26.85 3.45
N PHE A 305 13.29 -27.42 2.88
CA PHE A 305 11.91 -27.05 3.18
C PHE A 305 11.52 -27.43 4.62
N ASP A 306 11.79 -28.66 5.06
CA ASP A 306 11.53 -29.11 6.45
C ASP A 306 12.35 -28.32 7.48
N TYR A 307 13.55 -27.90 7.10
CA TYR A 307 14.37 -27.01 7.90
C TYR A 307 13.72 -25.62 8.01
N PHE A 308 13.28 -25.05 6.88
CA PHE A 308 12.62 -23.74 6.86
C PHE A 308 11.35 -23.75 7.71
N THR A 309 10.47 -24.73 7.54
CA THR A 309 9.19 -24.81 8.26
C THR A 309 9.39 -24.95 9.76
N ARG A 310 10.30 -25.82 10.22
CA ARG A 310 10.58 -25.99 11.65
C ARG A 310 11.26 -24.77 12.28
N ARG A 311 12.17 -24.11 11.56
CA ARG A 311 12.96 -23.00 12.11
C ARG A 311 12.23 -21.67 12.05
N TYR A 312 11.57 -21.39 10.94
CA TYR A 312 11.01 -20.07 10.61
C TYR A 312 9.48 -20.09 10.50
N GLY A 313 8.86 -21.23 10.22
CA GLY A 313 7.41 -21.33 9.98
C GLY A 313 7.05 -20.80 8.60
N THR A 314 6.75 -19.50 8.51
CA THR A 314 6.39 -18.80 7.26
C THR A 314 7.14 -17.48 7.10
N ALA A 315 7.19 -16.95 5.87
CA ALA A 315 7.83 -15.67 5.56
C ALA A 315 6.91 -14.78 4.71
N THR A 316 6.06 -14.01 5.38
CA THR A 316 5.03 -13.19 4.73
C THR A 316 5.46 -11.72 4.71
N TRP A 317 5.50 -11.12 3.52
CA TRP A 317 5.61 -9.67 3.40
C TRP A 317 4.19 -9.07 3.39
N VAL A 318 4.01 -7.90 3.98
CA VAL A 318 2.75 -7.18 4.04
C VAL A 318 3.03 -5.72 3.70
N VAL A 319 2.68 -5.30 2.50
CA VAL A 319 2.67 -3.87 2.14
C VAL A 319 1.25 -3.35 2.30
N ALA A 320 1.10 -2.23 3.02
CA ALA A 320 -0.22 -1.71 3.38
C ALA A 320 -1.01 -1.24 2.16
N HIS A 321 -0.36 -0.70 1.11
CA HIS A 321 -1.02 -0.31 -0.14
C HIS A 321 0.00 -0.23 -1.30
N ALA A 322 0.08 -1.27 -2.14
CA ALA A 322 0.64 -1.11 -3.48
C ALA A 322 -0.50 -0.63 -4.38
N ASN A 323 -0.39 0.59 -4.90
CA ASN A 323 -1.47 1.26 -5.64
C ASN A 323 -1.99 0.40 -6.81
N GLY A 324 -3.23 -0.09 -6.75
CA GLY A 324 -3.92 -0.71 -7.89
C GLY A 324 -3.81 -2.23 -8.01
N GLU A 325 -3.19 -2.90 -7.04
CA GLU A 325 -3.21 -4.35 -6.95
C GLU A 325 -4.07 -4.74 -5.75
N THR A 326 -5.17 -5.42 -6.01
CA THR A 326 -6.04 -6.01 -4.98
C THR A 326 -5.20 -6.84 -4.02
N THR A 327 -5.13 -6.39 -2.76
CA THR A 327 -4.61 -7.19 -1.64
C THR A 327 -5.56 -8.37 -1.44
N HIS A 328 -5.15 -9.57 -1.86
CA HIS A 328 -5.92 -10.81 -1.74
C HIS A 328 -5.47 -11.66 -0.55
N LEU A 329 -6.34 -12.59 -0.14
CA LEU A 329 -6.18 -13.39 1.08
C LEU A 329 -4.86 -14.20 1.10
N SER A 330 -4.14 -14.23 2.24
CA SER A 330 -3.00 -15.13 2.46
C SER A 330 -3.32 -16.04 3.66
N GLY A 331 -3.51 -17.33 3.39
CA GLY A 331 -4.05 -18.38 4.25
C GLY A 331 -3.04 -19.08 5.15
N ASN A 332 -2.04 -18.37 5.65
CA ASN A 332 -1.44 -18.72 6.94
C ASN A 332 -1.59 -17.61 8.00
N VAL A 333 -2.27 -16.53 7.60
CA VAL A 333 -2.59 -15.38 8.43
C VAL A 333 -3.94 -14.85 7.95
N SER A 334 -5.03 -15.61 8.15
CA SER A 334 -6.37 -15.49 7.52
C SER A 334 -6.72 -14.20 6.76
N GLY A 335 -5.96 -13.81 5.73
CA GLY A 335 -6.20 -12.77 4.72
C GLY A 335 -5.14 -11.67 4.49
N GLY A 336 -4.97 -11.31 3.22
CA GLY A 336 -4.94 -9.96 2.69
C GLY A 336 -3.55 -9.36 2.57
N GLY A 337 -2.65 -9.89 1.71
CA GLY A 337 -1.29 -9.35 1.56
C GLY A 337 -0.49 -9.85 0.34
N GLN A 338 0.75 -9.35 0.16
CA GLN A 338 1.71 -9.75 -0.88
C GLN A 338 2.89 -10.49 -0.25
N CYS A 339 2.95 -11.83 -0.30
CA CYS A 339 3.93 -12.64 0.43
C CYS A 339 5.17 -13.03 -0.39
N VAL A 340 6.32 -13.22 0.27
CA VAL A 340 7.55 -13.77 -0.37
C VAL A 340 7.47 -15.29 -0.47
N LEU A 341 6.90 -15.89 0.57
CA LEU A 341 6.57 -17.30 0.63
C LEU A 341 5.35 -17.47 1.53
N GLU A 342 4.31 -18.07 0.98
CA GLU A 342 3.14 -18.52 1.73
C GLU A 342 2.98 -20.02 1.53
N ILE A 343 3.04 -20.75 2.63
CA ILE A 343 2.80 -22.19 2.65
C ILE A 343 1.35 -22.33 3.08
N ASN A 344 0.48 -22.76 2.18
CA ASN A 344 -0.95 -22.86 2.45
C ASN A 344 -1.37 -24.33 2.31
N ALA A 345 -1.29 -25.06 3.42
CA ALA A 345 -1.57 -26.49 3.42
C ALA A 345 -3.07 -26.81 3.38
N ASP A 346 -3.96 -25.84 3.64
CA ASP A 346 -5.39 -26.05 3.85
C ASP A 346 -6.31 -25.38 2.82
N GLU A 347 -5.88 -24.34 2.07
CA GLU A 347 -6.74 -23.71 1.03
C GLU A 347 -6.72 -24.44 -0.31
N TYR A 348 -5.65 -25.18 -0.63
CA TYR A 348 -5.59 -26.01 -1.84
C TYR A 348 -5.85 -27.46 -1.47
N ASN A 349 -7.11 -27.87 -1.54
CA ASN A 349 -7.45 -29.29 -1.56
C ASN A 349 -7.05 -29.87 -2.93
N VAL A 350 -5.75 -30.08 -3.13
CA VAL A 350 -5.18 -30.58 -4.40
C VAL A 350 -5.72 -31.97 -4.73
N GLU A 351 -6.05 -32.76 -3.70
CA GLU A 351 -6.72 -34.05 -3.87
C GLU A 351 -8.12 -33.85 -4.49
N GLU A 352 -8.95 -32.97 -3.94
CA GLU A 352 -10.27 -32.65 -4.51
C GLU A 352 -10.15 -32.00 -5.90
N LEU A 353 -9.16 -31.13 -6.12
CA LEU A 353 -8.91 -30.58 -7.45
C LEU A 353 -8.61 -31.71 -8.44
N ALA A 354 -7.68 -32.60 -8.11
CA ALA A 354 -7.30 -33.72 -8.97
C ALA A 354 -8.48 -34.68 -9.25
N GLU A 355 -9.40 -34.85 -8.30
CA GLU A 355 -10.61 -35.67 -8.46
C GLU A 355 -11.66 -35.04 -9.38
N ASN A 356 -11.70 -33.70 -9.48
CA ASN A 356 -12.71 -32.95 -10.22
C ASN A 356 -12.24 -32.48 -11.61
N LEU A 357 -11.03 -32.83 -12.04
CA LEU A 357 -10.56 -32.53 -13.41
C LEU A 357 -11.21 -33.49 -14.42
N ASP A 358 -11.66 -32.93 -15.55
CA ASP A 358 -12.15 -33.73 -16.68
C ASP A 358 -11.07 -34.65 -17.24
N GLU A 359 -9.80 -34.21 -17.21
CA GLU A 359 -8.62 -34.98 -17.57
C GLU A 359 -7.69 -35.15 -16.36
N PRO A 360 -7.42 -36.38 -15.89
CA PRO A 360 -6.61 -36.58 -14.70
C PRO A 360 -5.14 -36.26 -14.96
N VAL A 361 -4.53 -35.48 -14.07
CA VAL A 361 -3.10 -35.14 -14.11
C VAL A 361 -2.31 -36.08 -13.19
N PRO A 362 -1.48 -37.00 -13.73
CA PRO A 362 -0.83 -38.03 -12.93
C PRO A 362 0.11 -37.48 -11.85
N GLY A 363 -0.19 -37.78 -10.59
CA GLY A 363 0.60 -37.37 -9.42
C GLY A 363 0.22 -36.01 -8.83
N LEU A 364 -0.78 -35.31 -9.40
CA LEU A 364 -1.25 -34.05 -8.87
C LEU A 364 -1.78 -34.20 -7.44
N SER A 365 -2.52 -35.27 -7.14
CA SER A 365 -3.02 -35.57 -5.79
C SER A 365 -1.92 -35.78 -4.73
N LEU A 366 -0.67 -36.00 -5.15
CA LEU A 366 0.48 -36.11 -4.25
C LEU A 366 1.21 -34.78 -4.07
N ALA A 367 0.90 -33.77 -4.87
CA ALA A 367 1.60 -32.50 -4.87
C ALA A 367 1.23 -31.64 -3.66
N LEU A 368 2.17 -30.81 -3.21
CA LEU A 368 1.92 -29.81 -2.17
C LEU A 368 2.07 -28.41 -2.78
N VAL A 369 0.99 -27.63 -2.80
CA VAL A 369 0.96 -26.27 -3.36
C VAL A 369 1.45 -25.25 -2.33
N PHE A 370 2.18 -24.25 -2.81
CA PHE A 370 2.62 -23.09 -2.03
C PHE A 370 2.75 -21.86 -2.94
N HIS A 371 2.78 -20.67 -2.36
CA HIS A 371 2.98 -19.43 -3.12
C HIS A 371 4.36 -18.85 -2.87
N GLY A 372 4.94 -18.26 -3.93
CA GLY A 372 6.34 -17.88 -3.95
C GLY A 372 6.66 -16.66 -4.81
N GLY A 373 5.75 -15.69 -4.90
CA GLY A 373 5.84 -14.62 -5.88
C GLY A 373 5.19 -13.30 -5.47
N TRP A 374 5.90 -12.21 -5.77
CA TRP A 374 5.37 -10.85 -5.75
C TRP A 374 4.58 -10.61 -7.03
N HIS A 375 3.26 -10.83 -6.97
CA HIS A 375 2.29 -10.65 -8.06
C HIS A 375 2.59 -11.40 -9.37
N ASP A 376 1.69 -12.36 -9.67
CA ASP A 376 1.22 -12.79 -11.01
C ASP A 376 0.88 -14.28 -10.98
N GLY A 377 -0.20 -14.67 -10.28
CA GLY A 377 -0.77 -16.03 -10.40
C GLY A 377 0.22 -17.19 -10.27
N ALA A 378 1.37 -16.95 -9.63
CA ALA A 378 2.51 -17.86 -9.63
C ALA A 378 2.47 -18.63 -8.32
N SER A 379 1.48 -19.51 -8.24
CA SER A 379 1.53 -20.62 -7.31
C SER A 379 2.58 -21.61 -7.81
N PHE A 380 3.16 -22.35 -6.88
CA PHE A 380 4.11 -23.40 -7.15
C PHE A 380 3.62 -24.67 -6.48
N LEU A 381 4.16 -25.80 -6.91
CA LEU A 381 3.93 -27.08 -6.27
C LEU A 381 5.25 -27.79 -6.04
N PHE A 382 5.28 -28.63 -5.01
CA PHE A 382 6.27 -29.68 -4.85
C PHE A 382 5.79 -30.95 -5.54
N ASP A 383 6.52 -31.43 -6.55
CA ASP A 383 6.30 -32.74 -7.17
C ASP A 383 6.91 -33.82 -6.29
N ARG A 384 6.02 -34.52 -5.55
CA ARG A 384 6.41 -35.53 -4.56
C ARG A 384 6.58 -36.94 -5.14
N ARG A 385 6.52 -37.10 -6.47
CA ARG A 385 6.76 -38.38 -7.17
C ARG A 385 8.23 -38.80 -7.14
N SER A 386 9.15 -37.87 -6.87
CA SER A 386 10.60 -38.10 -6.79
C SER A 386 11.22 -37.24 -5.70
N GLN A 387 12.33 -37.69 -5.11
CA GLN A 387 13.03 -36.91 -4.08
C GLN A 387 14.54 -37.17 -4.10
N THR A 388 15.33 -36.20 -3.64
CA THR A 388 16.77 -36.38 -3.40
C THR A 388 17.03 -37.21 -2.12
N PRO A 389 18.26 -37.70 -1.89
CA PRO A 389 18.62 -38.35 -0.61
C PRO A 389 18.37 -37.47 0.62
N GLU A 390 18.46 -36.14 0.45
CA GLU A 390 18.20 -35.14 1.48
C GLU A 390 16.70 -34.83 1.64
N GLY A 391 15.83 -35.38 0.78
CA GLY A 391 14.38 -35.21 0.82
C GLY A 391 13.85 -34.02 0.04
N GLU A 392 14.64 -33.42 -0.85
CA GLU A 392 14.19 -32.29 -1.69
C GLU A 392 13.25 -32.77 -2.79
N TYR A 393 12.24 -31.96 -3.13
CA TYR A 393 11.24 -32.24 -4.17
C TYR A 393 11.41 -31.29 -5.36
N GLY A 394 10.99 -31.75 -6.55
CA GLY A 394 10.92 -30.88 -7.73
C GLY A 394 9.94 -29.72 -7.50
N ILE A 395 10.30 -28.51 -7.90
CA ILE A 395 9.44 -27.32 -7.78
C ILE A 395 8.97 -26.89 -9.17
N HIS A 396 7.66 -26.81 -9.36
CA HIS A 396 7.04 -26.44 -10.63
C HIS A 396 6.03 -25.31 -10.45
N SER A 397 5.80 -24.53 -11.50
CA SER A 397 4.68 -23.57 -11.53
C SER A 397 3.35 -24.31 -11.46
N PHE A 398 2.37 -23.74 -10.78
CA PHE A 398 1.03 -24.28 -10.61
C PHE A 398 0.01 -23.25 -11.08
N GLY A 399 -0.84 -23.65 -12.02
CA GLY A 399 -2.02 -22.89 -12.45
C GLY A 399 -3.29 -23.57 -11.95
N GLU A 400 -4.18 -22.83 -11.29
CA GLU A 400 -5.41 -23.41 -10.73
C GLU A 400 -6.41 -23.85 -11.79
N LEU A 401 -6.50 -23.09 -12.88
CA LEU A 401 -7.46 -23.34 -13.96
C LEU A 401 -7.03 -24.51 -14.85
N GLU A 402 -5.72 -24.66 -15.02
CA GLU A 402 -5.08 -25.65 -15.89
C GLU A 402 -3.84 -26.19 -15.16
N PRO A 403 -4.01 -27.09 -14.18
CA PRO A 403 -2.89 -27.62 -13.42
C PRO A 403 -2.07 -28.57 -14.29
N GLU A 404 -0.76 -28.35 -14.33
CA GLU A 404 0.15 -29.16 -15.13
C GLU A 404 1.29 -29.72 -14.26
N LEU A 405 1.70 -30.95 -14.57
CA LEU A 405 2.90 -31.59 -14.07
C LEU A 405 3.68 -32.14 -15.26
N PRO A 406 5.03 -32.22 -15.17
CA PRO A 406 5.79 -32.95 -16.16
C PRO A 406 5.32 -34.41 -16.27
N ASP A 407 5.32 -34.96 -17.48
CA ASP A 407 4.94 -36.36 -17.74
C ASP A 407 5.77 -37.34 -16.89
N GLU A 408 7.07 -37.08 -16.80
CA GLU A 408 8.01 -37.84 -15.96
C GLU A 408 8.41 -37.03 -14.74
N PRO A 409 8.55 -37.66 -13.56
CA PRO A 409 8.99 -36.97 -12.37
C PRO A 409 10.43 -36.45 -12.53
N THR A 410 10.73 -35.29 -11.96
CA THR A 410 12.07 -34.69 -12.03
C THR A 410 13.12 -35.63 -11.44
N ALA A 411 14.09 -36.06 -12.23
CA ALA A 411 15.14 -36.96 -11.75
C ALA A 411 15.88 -36.34 -10.53
N PRO A 412 16.24 -37.11 -9.48
CA PRO A 412 16.84 -36.58 -8.25
C PRO A 412 18.05 -35.66 -8.48
N GLU A 413 18.89 -35.97 -9.46
CA GLU A 413 20.06 -35.17 -9.85
C GLU A 413 19.73 -33.81 -10.48
N HIS A 414 18.48 -33.61 -10.92
CA HIS A 414 17.97 -32.38 -11.51
C HIS A 414 17.06 -31.59 -10.57
N ILE A 415 16.75 -32.12 -9.38
CA ILE A 415 15.95 -31.41 -8.38
C ILE A 415 16.77 -30.23 -7.83
N GLN A 416 16.24 -29.01 -7.98
CA GLN A 416 16.75 -27.84 -7.28
C GLN A 416 16.29 -27.87 -5.82
N PRO A 417 17.20 -27.90 -4.84
CA PRO A 417 16.83 -27.81 -3.43
C PRO A 417 16.04 -26.53 -3.11
N PHE A 418 15.02 -26.65 -2.26
CA PHE A 418 14.12 -25.56 -1.91
C PHE A 418 14.86 -24.32 -1.42
N GLY A 419 15.88 -24.48 -0.59
CA GLY A 419 16.62 -23.34 -0.04
C GLY A 419 17.33 -22.49 -1.08
N PHE A 420 17.87 -23.11 -2.14
CA PHE A 420 18.46 -22.36 -3.26
C PHE A 420 17.39 -21.65 -4.08
N TRP A 421 16.27 -22.33 -4.33
CA TRP A 421 15.12 -21.72 -4.98
C TRP A 421 14.61 -20.50 -4.20
N LEU A 422 14.48 -20.60 -2.87
CA LEU A 422 14.03 -19.52 -1.99
C LEU A 422 15.01 -18.35 -2.01
N PHE A 423 16.32 -18.62 -1.93
CA PHE A 423 17.35 -17.59 -1.99
C PHE A 423 17.32 -16.80 -3.30
N GLU A 424 17.27 -17.49 -4.44
CA GLU A 424 17.18 -16.87 -5.76
C GLU A 424 15.92 -16.00 -5.89
N ARG A 425 14.79 -16.47 -5.34
CA ARG A 425 13.53 -15.71 -5.30
C ARG A 425 13.63 -14.46 -4.43
N VAL A 426 14.21 -14.55 -3.24
CA VAL A 426 14.43 -13.39 -2.36
C VAL A 426 15.37 -12.36 -3.00
N VAL A 427 16.42 -12.80 -3.68
CA VAL A 427 17.33 -11.90 -4.39
C VAL A 427 16.59 -11.15 -5.50
N ALA A 428 15.85 -11.87 -6.37
CA ALA A 428 15.06 -11.25 -7.43
C ALA A 428 13.96 -10.32 -6.88
N LEU A 429 13.35 -10.68 -5.74
CA LEU A 429 12.35 -9.86 -5.07
C LEU A 429 12.95 -8.54 -4.61
N ARG A 430 14.12 -8.55 -3.98
CA ARG A 430 14.77 -7.33 -3.45
C ARG A 430 14.97 -6.28 -4.53
N GLU A 431 15.32 -6.69 -5.75
CA GLU A 431 15.49 -5.76 -6.88
C GLU A 431 14.20 -4.99 -7.20
N LYS A 432 13.04 -5.66 -7.10
CA LYS A 432 11.72 -5.04 -7.33
C LYS A 432 11.20 -4.27 -6.14
N LEU A 433 11.38 -4.83 -4.93
CA LEU A 433 10.76 -4.35 -3.71
C LEU A 433 11.45 -3.09 -3.18
N VAL A 434 12.76 -3.01 -3.28
CA VAL A 434 13.55 -1.92 -2.68
C VAL A 434 13.18 -0.54 -3.23
N PRO A 435 13.02 -0.34 -4.56
CA PRO A 435 12.51 0.92 -5.09
C PRO A 435 11.15 1.31 -4.49
N ALA A 436 10.20 0.37 -4.45
CA ALA A 436 8.85 0.62 -3.93
C ALA A 436 8.87 0.96 -2.43
N LEU A 437 9.63 0.22 -1.62
CA LEU A 437 9.77 0.48 -0.19
C LEU A 437 10.46 1.80 0.10
N ARG A 438 11.44 2.20 -0.72
CA ARG A 438 12.11 3.51 -0.58
C ARG A 438 11.13 4.65 -0.76
N GLU A 439 10.22 4.56 -1.72
CA GLU A 439 9.17 5.58 -1.92
C GLU A 439 8.21 5.71 -0.74
N LEU A 440 8.17 4.72 0.16
CA LEU A 440 7.34 4.73 1.36
C LEU A 440 8.09 5.25 2.60
N GLN A 441 9.43 5.27 2.60
CA GLN A 441 10.22 5.69 3.76
C GLN A 441 10.11 7.19 4.01
N PRO A 442 9.84 7.66 5.26
CA PRO A 442 9.71 9.07 5.59
C PRO A 442 10.89 9.87 5.03
N PRO A 443 10.65 11.12 4.59
CA PRO A 443 11.75 11.96 4.15
C PRO A 443 12.76 12.11 5.29
N VAL A 444 14.05 12.09 4.96
CA VAL A 444 15.08 12.48 5.93
C VAL A 444 14.90 13.96 6.20
N VAL A 445 14.26 14.28 7.32
CA VAL A 445 14.20 15.67 7.81
C VAL A 445 15.63 16.01 8.24
N PRO A 446 16.27 17.03 7.63
CA PRO A 446 17.64 17.42 7.96
C PRO A 446 17.80 17.91 9.40
#